data_AF-A0A0F9Z0Z0-F1
#
_entry.id   AF-A0A0F9Z0Z0-F1
#
_cell.length_a   1.000
_cell.length_b   1.000
_cell.length_c   1.000
_cell.angle_alpha   90.00
_cell.angle_beta   90.00
_cell.angle_gamma   90.00
#
_symmetry.space_group_name_H-M   'P 1'
#
loop_
_entity.id
_entity.type
_entity.pdbx_description
1 polymer ?
#
loop_
_entity_poly.entity_id
_entity_poly.type
_entity_poly.pdbx_seq_one_letter_code
_entity_poly.pdbx_strand_id
1 'polypeptide(L)'
;MSNPVRDCIRCDFCAAVCPEQLQPQQLYAFSRFQQHEQAKQFDLLQCSECGACETVCPSHLPLLDLFRAEKTALHAQEQADAEATHWQQRFQRHQARNQHEAIAQQERKLQKLQAKGNDLAAGKAISRPVQQADPDTTPVNAKTPEQIQAEIAAAVARTRARKAALQKQNESPEKKS
;
A
#
# COMPACT_ATOMS: atom_id res chain seq x y z
N MET A 1 -11.87 -19.77 48.56
CA MET A 1 -10.93 -20.87 48.29
C MET A 1 -10.85 -21.05 46.79
N SER A 2 -9.78 -20.58 46.15
CA SER A 2 -9.58 -20.80 44.71
C SER A 2 -9.04 -22.21 44.52
N ASN A 3 -9.77 -23.07 43.83
CA ASN A 3 -9.31 -24.42 43.50
C ASN A 3 -8.22 -24.29 42.41
N PRO A 4 -7.06 -24.98 42.51
CA PRO A 4 -6.02 -24.87 41.51
C PRO A 4 -6.49 -25.38 40.14
N VAL A 5 -6.19 -24.61 39.09
CA VAL A 5 -6.40 -25.00 37.70
C VAL A 5 -5.51 -26.20 37.38
N ARG A 6 -6.08 -27.21 36.74
CA ARG A 6 -5.39 -28.44 36.30
C ARG A 6 -5.52 -28.61 34.79
N ASP A 7 -4.70 -29.48 34.22
CA ASP A 7 -4.79 -29.83 32.79
C ASP A 7 -6.13 -30.52 32.45
N CYS A 8 -6.59 -30.29 31.22
CA CYS A 8 -7.79 -30.92 30.70
C CYS A 8 -7.63 -32.44 30.62
N ILE A 9 -8.50 -33.18 31.31
CA ILE A 9 -8.54 -34.66 31.27
C ILE A 9 -9.46 -35.24 30.19
N ARG A 10 -10.03 -34.39 29.33
CA ARG A 10 -10.92 -34.77 28.21
C ARG A 10 -12.13 -35.62 28.62
N CYS A 11 -12.83 -35.21 29.66
CA CYS A 11 -14.00 -35.90 30.21
C CYS A 11 -15.33 -35.61 29.50
N ASP A 12 -15.36 -34.72 28.51
CA ASP A 12 -16.56 -34.32 27.73
C ASP A 12 -17.77 -33.74 28.51
N PHE A 13 -17.70 -33.56 29.83
CA PHE A 13 -18.80 -32.96 30.62
C PHE A 13 -19.22 -31.56 30.14
N CYS A 14 -18.26 -30.77 29.66
CA CYS A 14 -18.53 -29.44 29.12
C CYS A 14 -19.43 -29.46 27.87
N ALA A 15 -19.34 -30.50 27.03
CA ALA A 15 -20.18 -30.64 25.85
C ALA A 15 -21.62 -31.01 26.23
N ALA A 16 -21.79 -31.91 27.20
CA ALA A 16 -23.11 -32.37 27.65
C ALA A 16 -23.98 -31.25 28.26
N VAL A 17 -23.36 -30.21 28.83
CA VAL A 17 -24.08 -29.09 29.47
C VAL A 17 -24.19 -27.85 28.58
N CYS A 18 -23.63 -27.86 27.37
CA CYS A 18 -23.60 -26.69 26.51
C CYS A 18 -24.99 -26.44 25.88
N PRO A 19 -25.65 -25.29 26.12
CA PRO A 19 -26.97 -24.99 25.55
C PRO A 19 -26.93 -24.86 24.03
N GLU A 20 -25.81 -24.39 23.49
CA GLU A 20 -25.58 -24.21 22.05
C GLU A 20 -25.06 -25.49 21.37
N GLN A 21 -24.90 -26.59 22.11
CA GLN A 21 -24.38 -27.87 21.60
C GLN A 21 -23.01 -27.76 20.90
N LEU A 22 -22.18 -26.80 21.34
CA LEU A 22 -20.80 -26.63 20.86
C LEU A 22 -19.89 -27.76 21.37
N GLN A 23 -18.63 -27.75 20.92
CA GLN A 23 -17.58 -28.65 21.41
C GLN A 23 -16.52 -27.88 22.22
N PRO A 24 -16.79 -27.51 23.51
CA PRO A 24 -15.90 -26.65 24.30
C PRO A 24 -14.49 -27.22 24.47
N GLN A 25 -14.33 -28.55 24.42
CA GLN A 25 -13.01 -29.17 24.48
C GLN A 25 -12.11 -28.80 23.28
N GLN A 26 -12.67 -28.75 22.06
CA GLN A 26 -11.91 -28.35 20.88
C GLN A 26 -11.69 -26.84 20.88
N LEU A 27 -12.74 -26.08 21.20
CA LEU A 27 -12.65 -24.63 21.34
C LEU A 27 -11.60 -24.23 22.37
N TYR A 28 -11.49 -24.93 23.50
CA TYR A 28 -10.43 -24.70 24.49
C TYR A 28 -9.04 -24.88 23.89
N ALA A 29 -8.82 -25.96 23.13
CA ALA A 29 -7.54 -26.19 22.47
C ALA A 29 -7.23 -25.06 21.47
N PHE A 30 -8.21 -24.67 20.65
CA PHE A 30 -8.02 -23.60 19.66
C PHE A 30 -7.73 -22.25 20.34
N SER A 31 -8.52 -21.84 21.33
CA SER A 31 -8.31 -20.58 22.06
C SER A 31 -6.98 -20.58 22.82
N ARG A 32 -6.58 -21.72 23.43
CA ARG A 32 -5.29 -21.84 24.13
C ARG A 32 -4.09 -21.65 23.20
N PHE A 33 -4.19 -22.13 21.97
CA PHE A 33 -3.14 -22.01 20.95
C PHE A 33 -3.33 -20.80 20.02
N GLN A 34 -4.28 -19.90 20.31
CA GLN A 34 -4.60 -18.72 19.49
C GLN A 34 -4.89 -19.09 18.01
N GLN A 35 -5.57 -20.21 17.82
CA GLN A 35 -5.99 -20.75 16.54
C GLN A 35 -7.36 -20.16 16.16
N HIS A 36 -7.38 -18.86 15.89
CA HIS A 36 -8.60 -18.05 15.68
C HIS A 36 -9.50 -18.59 14.58
N GLU A 37 -8.92 -18.93 13.43
CA GLU A 37 -9.69 -19.44 12.29
C GLU A 37 -10.34 -20.80 12.60
N GLN A 38 -9.64 -21.69 13.30
CA GLN A 38 -10.20 -22.96 13.73
C GLN A 38 -11.33 -22.75 14.77
N ALA A 39 -11.13 -21.83 15.72
CA ALA A 39 -12.15 -21.48 16.70
C ALA A 39 -13.43 -20.94 16.01
N LYS A 40 -13.27 -20.09 14.99
CA LYS A 40 -14.37 -19.59 14.18
C LYS A 40 -15.07 -20.71 13.39
N GLN A 41 -14.31 -21.64 12.81
CA GLN A 41 -14.85 -22.81 12.10
C GLN A 41 -15.63 -23.78 13.00
N PHE A 42 -15.30 -23.81 14.30
CA PHE A 42 -16.02 -24.58 15.32
C PHE A 42 -17.12 -23.76 16.02
N ASP A 43 -17.67 -22.76 15.32
CA ASP A 43 -18.82 -21.97 15.73
C ASP A 43 -18.64 -21.25 17.09
N LEU A 44 -17.40 -20.86 17.45
CA LEU A 44 -17.16 -20.15 18.71
C LEU A 44 -18.04 -18.88 18.86
N LEU A 45 -18.32 -18.20 17.74
CA LEU A 45 -19.16 -17.00 17.72
C LEU A 45 -20.60 -17.27 18.18
N GLN A 46 -21.10 -18.51 18.06
CA GLN A 46 -22.41 -18.92 18.56
C GLN A 46 -22.46 -19.11 20.09
N CYS A 47 -21.31 -19.20 20.76
CA CYS A 47 -21.27 -19.42 22.21
C CYS A 47 -22.03 -18.30 22.95
N SER A 48 -23.06 -18.62 23.73
CA SER A 48 -23.85 -17.62 24.48
C SER A 48 -23.19 -17.11 25.77
N GLU A 49 -21.95 -17.51 26.06
CA GLU A 49 -21.19 -17.07 27.24
C GLU A 49 -21.89 -17.35 28.58
N CYS A 50 -22.69 -18.42 28.63
CA CYS A 50 -23.43 -18.82 29.82
C CYS A 50 -22.57 -19.38 30.97
N GLY A 51 -21.32 -19.77 30.70
CA GLY A 51 -20.39 -20.29 31.70
C GLY A 51 -20.64 -21.72 32.20
N ALA A 52 -21.63 -22.43 31.68
CA ALA A 52 -21.95 -23.81 32.11
C ALA A 52 -20.77 -24.78 31.97
N CYS A 53 -19.93 -24.59 30.94
CA CYS A 53 -18.76 -25.42 30.69
C CYS A 53 -17.66 -25.25 31.76
N GLU A 54 -17.50 -24.06 32.32
CA GLU A 54 -16.51 -23.76 33.36
C GLU A 54 -16.95 -24.31 34.72
N THR A 55 -18.24 -24.16 35.06
CA THR A 55 -18.78 -24.63 36.34
C THR A 55 -18.76 -26.15 36.47
N VAL A 56 -19.00 -26.90 35.38
CA VAL A 56 -18.97 -28.37 35.38
C VAL A 56 -17.55 -28.94 35.26
N CYS A 57 -16.54 -28.12 34.94
CA CYS A 57 -15.21 -28.61 34.63
C CYS A 57 -14.49 -29.15 35.90
N PRO A 58 -14.14 -30.45 35.98
CA PRO A 58 -13.43 -31.00 37.13
C PRO A 58 -11.97 -30.53 37.20
N SER A 59 -11.46 -29.91 36.13
CA SER A 59 -10.11 -29.34 36.04
C SER A 59 -10.07 -27.85 36.37
N HIS A 60 -11.22 -27.22 36.64
CA HIS A 60 -11.35 -25.79 36.93
C HIS A 60 -10.72 -24.89 35.85
N LEU A 61 -10.90 -25.26 34.58
CA LEU A 61 -10.41 -24.46 33.44
C LEU A 61 -11.26 -23.20 33.27
N PRO A 62 -10.65 -22.01 33.07
CA PRO A 62 -11.37 -20.76 32.85
C PRO A 62 -11.90 -20.66 31.40
N LEU A 63 -12.79 -21.57 31.02
CA LEU A 63 -13.28 -21.72 29.64
C LEU A 63 -14.02 -20.46 29.15
N LEU A 64 -14.85 -19.85 30.01
CA LEU A 64 -15.62 -18.68 29.64
C LEU A 64 -14.72 -17.49 29.32
N ASP A 65 -13.71 -17.25 30.15
CA ASP A 65 -12.77 -16.14 29.96
C ASP A 65 -11.96 -16.33 28.67
N LEU A 66 -11.52 -17.56 28.39
CA LEU A 66 -10.82 -17.88 27.14
C LEU A 66 -11.72 -17.63 25.91
N PHE A 67 -12.98 -18.08 25.95
CA PHE A 67 -13.90 -17.89 24.83
C PHE A 67 -14.26 -16.42 24.61
N ARG A 68 -14.40 -15.62 25.67
CA ARG A 68 -14.61 -14.18 25.59
C ARG A 68 -13.43 -13.45 24.97
N ALA A 69 -12.21 -13.77 25.43
CA ALA A 69 -10.99 -13.19 24.88
C ALA A 69 -10.87 -13.53 23.39
N GLU A 70 -11.11 -14.79 23.03
CA GLU A 70 -11.03 -15.28 21.66
C GLU A 70 -12.09 -14.64 20.74
N LYS A 71 -13.34 -14.51 21.20
CA LYS A 71 -14.37 -13.76 20.46
C LYS A 71 -14.01 -12.30 20.25
N THR A 72 -13.42 -11.67 21.27
CA THR A 72 -12.96 -10.27 21.18
C THR A 72 -11.88 -10.13 20.12
N ALA A 73 -10.94 -11.08 20.06
CA ALA A 73 -9.92 -11.13 19.01
C ALA A 73 -10.54 -11.31 17.61
N LEU A 74 -11.49 -12.24 17.45
CA LEU A 74 -12.19 -12.46 16.18
C LEU A 74 -12.94 -11.22 15.70
N HIS A 75 -13.66 -10.53 16.59
CA HIS A 75 -14.37 -9.30 16.24
C HIS A 75 -13.40 -8.17 15.87
N ALA A 76 -12.28 -8.04 16.58
CA ALA A 76 -11.25 -7.05 16.25
C ALA A 76 -10.63 -7.31 14.88
N GLN A 77 -10.38 -8.58 14.53
CA GLN A 77 -9.90 -8.98 13.20
C GLN A 77 -10.93 -8.61 12.12
N GLU A 78 -12.21 -8.93 12.33
CA GLU A 78 -13.27 -8.60 11.37
C GLU A 78 -13.42 -7.07 11.15
N GLN A 79 -13.31 -6.28 12.21
CA GLN A 79 -13.31 -4.81 12.11
C GLN A 79 -12.12 -4.30 11.32
N ALA A 80 -10.92 -4.81 11.58
CA ALA A 80 -9.72 -4.43 10.84
C ALA A 80 -9.84 -4.78 9.35
N ASP A 81 -10.38 -5.96 9.03
CA ASP A 81 -10.62 -6.41 7.65
C ASP A 81 -11.66 -5.53 6.93
N ALA A 82 -12.74 -5.16 7.63
CA ALA A 82 -13.78 -4.28 7.10
C ALA A 82 -13.24 -2.87 6.82
N GLU A 83 -12.44 -2.31 7.73
CA GLU A 83 -11.77 -1.03 7.54
C GLU A 83 -10.80 -1.10 6.37
N ALA A 84 -9.94 -2.13 6.30
CA ALA A 84 -9.01 -2.33 5.20
C ALA A 84 -9.74 -2.38 3.85
N THR A 85 -10.85 -3.10 3.78
CA THR A 85 -11.71 -3.18 2.60
C THR A 85 -12.27 -1.81 2.22
N HIS A 86 -12.80 -1.05 3.18
CA HIS A 86 -13.31 0.29 2.94
C HIS A 86 -12.23 1.26 2.42
N TRP A 87 -11.03 1.21 2.99
CA TRP A 87 -9.90 2.03 2.51
C TRP A 87 -9.48 1.64 1.09
N GLN A 88 -9.42 0.35 0.78
CA GLN A 88 -9.12 -0.15 -0.57
C GLN A 88 -10.17 0.34 -1.58
N GLN A 89 -11.46 0.22 -1.28
CA GLN A 89 -12.53 0.69 -2.16
C GLN A 89 -12.42 2.21 -2.44
N ARG A 90 -12.16 3.01 -1.40
CA ARG A 90 -11.98 4.45 -1.56
C ARG A 90 -10.76 4.79 -2.41
N PHE A 91 -9.65 4.10 -2.18
CA PHE A 91 -8.42 4.30 -2.95
C PHE A 91 -8.62 3.94 -4.43
N GLN A 92 -9.22 2.78 -4.71
CA GLN A 92 -9.52 2.34 -6.07
C GLN A 92 -10.43 3.34 -6.80
N ARG A 93 -11.50 3.83 -6.15
CA ARG A 93 -12.39 4.86 -6.72
C ARG A 93 -11.66 6.16 -7.02
N HIS A 94 -10.72 6.57 -6.16
CA HIS A 94 -9.91 7.76 -6.41
C HIS A 94 -8.95 7.55 -7.59
N GLN A 95 -8.25 6.42 -7.63
CA GLN A 95 -7.34 6.08 -8.73
C GLN A 95 -8.07 6.05 -10.08
N ALA A 96 -9.25 5.46 -10.14
CA ALA A 96 -10.07 5.41 -11.36
C ALA A 96 -10.41 6.81 -11.89
N ARG A 97 -10.75 7.76 -11.00
CA ARG A 97 -11.00 9.16 -11.40
C ARG A 97 -9.76 9.82 -11.99
N ASN A 98 -8.61 9.70 -11.30
CA ASN A 98 -7.37 10.31 -11.76
C ASN A 98 -6.91 9.72 -13.12
N GLN A 99 -7.06 8.40 -13.31
CA GLN A 99 -6.75 7.74 -14.58
C GLN A 99 -7.66 8.24 -15.71
N HIS A 100 -8.96 8.34 -15.48
CA HIS A 100 -9.91 8.85 -16.47
C HIS A 100 -9.62 10.31 -16.87
N GLU A 101 -9.31 11.17 -15.89
CA GLU A 101 -8.91 12.55 -16.14
C GLU A 101 -7.59 12.66 -16.91
N ALA A 102 -6.60 11.82 -16.58
CA ALA A 102 -5.32 11.79 -17.28
C ALA A 102 -5.47 11.36 -18.76
N ILE A 103 -6.27 10.31 -19.02
CA ILE A 103 -6.59 9.85 -20.38
C ILE A 103 -7.29 10.98 -21.15
N ALA A 104 -8.34 11.58 -20.58
CA ALA A 104 -9.07 12.68 -21.22
C ALA A 104 -8.16 13.89 -21.52
N GLN A 105 -7.19 14.20 -20.65
CA GLN A 105 -6.20 15.26 -20.91
C GLN A 105 -5.23 14.90 -22.03
N GLN A 106 -4.76 13.65 -22.09
CA GLN A 106 -3.89 13.17 -23.17
C GLN A 106 -4.62 13.22 -24.51
N GLU A 107 -5.85 12.72 -24.57
CA GLU A 107 -6.70 12.78 -25.77
C GLU A 107 -6.93 14.21 -26.23
N ARG A 108 -7.30 15.14 -25.32
CA ARG A 108 -7.45 16.56 -25.67
C ARG A 108 -6.16 17.18 -26.20
N LYS A 109 -5.00 16.81 -25.65
CA LYS A 109 -3.69 17.27 -26.15
C LYS A 109 -3.42 16.72 -27.55
N LEU A 110 -3.64 15.42 -27.76
CA LEU A 110 -3.49 14.77 -29.07
C LEU A 110 -4.42 15.38 -30.12
N GLN A 111 -5.70 15.59 -29.79
CA GLN A 111 -6.66 16.27 -30.67
C GLN A 111 -6.21 17.68 -31.05
N LYS A 112 -5.71 18.47 -30.09
CA LYS A 112 -5.16 19.81 -30.39
C LYS A 112 -3.94 19.76 -31.29
N LEU A 113 -3.04 18.78 -31.10
CA LEU A 113 -1.87 18.58 -31.95
C LEU A 113 -2.29 18.16 -33.36
N GLN A 114 -3.23 17.23 -33.49
CA GLN A 114 -3.80 16.80 -34.77
C GLN A 114 -4.50 17.95 -35.50
N ALA A 115 -5.35 18.73 -34.81
CA ALA A 115 -6.01 19.88 -35.39
C ALA A 115 -5.00 20.92 -35.91
N LYS A 116 -3.97 21.23 -35.11
CA LYS A 116 -2.86 22.09 -35.55
C LYS A 116 -2.14 21.51 -36.77
N GLY A 117 -1.88 20.20 -36.80
CA GLY A 117 -1.28 19.52 -37.95
C GLY A 117 -2.14 19.59 -39.22
N ASN A 118 -3.46 19.44 -39.08
CA ASN A 118 -4.41 19.58 -40.17
C ASN A 118 -4.48 21.03 -40.68
N ASP A 119 -4.47 22.03 -39.79
CA ASP A 119 -4.43 23.45 -40.16
C ASP A 119 -3.16 23.81 -40.95
N LEU A 120 -2.01 23.26 -40.54
CA LEU A 120 -0.72 23.37 -41.24
C LEU A 120 -0.76 22.71 -42.63
N ALA A 121 -1.33 21.50 -42.74
CA ALA A 121 -1.47 20.79 -44.01
C ALA A 121 -2.47 21.46 -44.98
N ALA A 122 -3.49 22.15 -44.45
CA ALA A 122 -4.44 22.94 -45.22
C ALA A 122 -3.90 24.31 -45.69
N GLY A 123 -2.63 24.62 -45.44
CA GLY A 123 -1.97 25.84 -45.93
C GLY A 123 -2.35 27.13 -45.18
N LYS A 124 -2.92 27.03 -43.97
CA LYS A 124 -3.31 28.21 -43.18
C LYS A 124 -2.06 28.84 -42.55
N ALA A 125 -1.68 30.03 -43.03
CA ALA A 125 -0.49 30.73 -42.59
C ALA A 125 -0.53 31.03 -41.07
N ILE A 126 0.51 30.60 -40.35
CA ILE A 126 0.75 31.02 -38.96
C ILE A 126 1.23 32.48 -39.01
N SER A 127 0.30 33.42 -38.93
CA SER A 127 0.64 34.82 -38.63
C SER A 127 1.09 34.90 -37.18
N ARG A 128 2.35 34.57 -36.90
CA ARG A 128 3.01 35.02 -35.67
C ARG A 128 2.99 36.55 -35.75
N PRO A 129 2.44 37.29 -34.77
CA PRO A 129 2.62 38.73 -34.75
C PRO A 129 4.12 38.96 -34.57
N VAL A 130 4.79 39.31 -35.67
CA VAL A 130 6.11 39.92 -35.61
C VAL A 130 5.84 41.29 -35.02
N GLN A 131 6.00 41.42 -33.70
CA GLN A 131 6.28 42.72 -33.11
C GLN A 131 7.51 43.25 -33.84
N GLN A 132 7.33 44.38 -34.49
CA GLN A 132 8.34 45.07 -35.27
C GLN A 132 9.57 45.25 -34.38
N ALA A 133 10.65 44.58 -34.75
CA ALA A 133 11.96 44.86 -34.18
C ALA A 133 12.42 46.21 -34.72
N ASP A 134 12.78 47.10 -33.80
CA ASP A 134 13.44 48.38 -34.02
C ASP A 134 14.64 48.24 -34.99
N PRO A 135 14.97 49.28 -35.79
CA PRO A 135 15.98 49.19 -36.84
C PRO A 135 17.43 49.26 -36.34
N ASP A 136 17.69 48.98 -35.05
CA ASP A 136 19.03 49.09 -34.46
C ASP A 136 19.43 47.83 -33.69
N THR A 137 19.71 46.77 -34.43
CA THR A 137 20.50 45.65 -33.91
C THR A 137 21.68 45.40 -34.84
N THR A 138 22.86 45.79 -34.35
CA THR A 138 24.17 45.30 -34.79
C THR A 138 24.15 43.79 -35.06
N PRO A 139 24.87 43.31 -36.10
CA PRO A 139 24.86 41.90 -36.46
C PRO A 139 25.45 41.07 -35.32
N VAL A 140 24.62 40.28 -34.64
CA VAL A 140 25.09 39.21 -33.78
C VAL A 140 25.80 38.19 -34.64
N ASN A 141 27.12 38.13 -34.48
CA ASN A 141 28.02 37.19 -35.14
C ASN A 141 27.51 35.75 -34.97
N ALA A 142 26.93 35.19 -36.03
CA ALA A 142 26.44 33.82 -36.05
C ALA A 142 27.66 32.89 -36.02
N LYS A 143 27.93 32.29 -34.85
CA LYS A 143 28.99 31.29 -34.68
C LYS A 143 28.80 30.17 -35.71
N THR A 144 29.87 29.82 -36.42
CA THR A 144 29.84 28.72 -37.39
C THR A 144 29.51 27.38 -36.71
N PRO A 145 28.93 26.40 -37.42
CA PRO A 145 28.58 25.09 -36.85
C PRO A 145 29.75 24.40 -36.13
N GLU A 146 30.97 24.62 -36.61
CA GLU A 146 32.21 24.11 -36.01
C GLU A 146 32.50 24.74 -34.63
N GLN A 147 32.21 26.03 -34.46
CA GLN A 147 32.38 26.72 -33.17
C GLN A 147 31.37 26.23 -32.14
N ILE A 148 30.13 25.94 -32.56
CA ILE A 148 29.08 25.38 -31.70
C ILE A 148 29.48 23.97 -31.25
N GLN A 149 29.99 23.14 -32.16
CA GLN A 149 30.46 21.79 -31.83
C GLN A 149 31.65 21.81 -30.87
N ALA A 150 32.61 22.72 -31.08
CA ALA A 150 33.75 22.90 -30.19
C ALA A 150 33.32 23.32 -28.76
N GLU A 151 32.32 24.19 -28.66
CA GLU A 151 31.82 24.69 -27.37
C GLU A 151 31.05 23.60 -26.59
N ILE A 152 30.26 22.77 -27.30
CA ILE A 152 29.58 21.59 -26.73
C ILE A 152 30.60 20.55 -26.28
N ALA A 153 31.60 20.23 -27.10
CA ALA A 153 32.64 19.27 -26.75
C ALA A 153 33.43 19.74 -25.50
N ALA A 154 33.76 21.03 -25.43
CA ALA A 154 34.41 21.61 -24.26
C ALA A 154 33.53 21.56 -23.00
N ALA A 155 32.21 21.76 -23.12
CA ALA A 155 31.28 21.65 -22.00
C ALA A 155 31.14 20.19 -21.48
N VAL A 156 31.09 19.22 -22.39
CA VAL A 156 31.04 17.80 -22.05
C VAL A 156 32.35 17.37 -21.36
N ALA A 157 33.50 17.84 -21.85
CA ALA A 157 34.81 17.55 -21.25
C ALA A 157 34.91 18.09 -19.80
N ARG A 158 34.46 19.33 -19.54
CA ARG A 158 34.42 19.91 -18.19
C ARG A 158 33.54 19.11 -17.24
N THR A 159 32.37 18.66 -17.70
CA THR A 159 31.44 17.86 -16.89
C THR A 159 32.02 16.49 -16.57
N ARG A 160 32.69 15.85 -17.55
CA ARG A 160 33.36 14.56 -17.37
C ARG A 160 34.55 14.66 -16.41
N ALA A 161 35.36 15.71 -16.50
CA ALA A 161 36.47 15.97 -15.58
C ALA A 161 35.98 16.19 -14.14
N ARG A 162 34.90 16.97 -13.97
CA ARG A 162 34.28 17.20 -12.65
C ARG A 162 33.72 15.91 -12.06
N LYS A 163 33.08 15.06 -12.88
CA LYS A 163 32.57 13.76 -12.45
C LYS A 163 33.69 12.80 -12.06
N ALA A 164 34.79 12.76 -12.81
CA ALA A 164 35.96 11.94 -12.48
C ALA A 164 36.67 12.40 -11.19
N ALA A 165 36.73 13.71 -10.94
CA ALA A 165 37.26 14.26 -9.69
C ALA A 165 36.39 13.89 -8.48
N LEU A 166 35.05 13.95 -8.64
CA LEU A 166 34.11 13.52 -7.59
C LEU A 166 34.18 12.01 -7.32
N GLN A 167 34.40 11.19 -8.35
CA GLN A 167 34.56 9.74 -8.19
C GLN A 167 35.82 9.36 -7.40
N LYS A 168 36.96 10.03 -7.67
CA LYS A 168 38.20 9.82 -6.90
C LYS A 168 38.10 10.26 -5.43
N GLN A 169 37.26 11.25 -5.14
CA GLN A 169 36.99 11.67 -3.75
C GLN A 169 36.08 10.69 -2.99
N ASN A 170 35.21 9.96 -3.69
CA ASN A 170 34.34 8.94 -3.09
C ASN A 170 35.01 7.55 -2.91
N GLU A 171 36.23 7.36 -3.40
CA GLU A 171 36.96 6.06 -3.36
C GLU A 171 38.05 6.00 -2.26
N SER A 172 38.10 6.98 -1.34
CA SER A 172 38.98 6.97 -0.16
C SER A 172 38.23 7.56 1.04
N PRO A 173 37.54 6.72 1.86
CA PRO A 173 38.21 6.05 2.98
C PRO A 173 37.58 4.72 3.45
N GLU A 174 38.26 3.59 3.30
CA GLU A 174 38.10 2.40 4.17
C GLU A 174 39.43 1.60 4.19
N LYS A 175 40.44 2.12 4.87
CA LYS A 175 41.60 1.33 5.35
C LYS A 175 42.41 2.11 6.40
N LYS A 176 41.99 1.98 7.66
CA LYS A 176 42.81 2.13 8.88
C LYS A 176 41.95 1.55 10.01
N SER A 177 42.14 0.29 10.41
CA SER A 177 43.20 -0.20 11.31
C SER A 177 43.23 0.52 12.64
#